data_AF-A0AAD8BJT1-F1
#
_entry.id   AF-A0AAD8BJT1-F1
#
_cell.length_a   1.000
_cell.length_b   1.000
_cell.length_c   1.000
_cell.angle_alpha   90.00
_cell.angle_beta   90.00
_cell.angle_gamma   90.00
#
_symmetry.space_group_name_H-M   'P 1'
#
loop_
_entity.id
_entity.type
_entity.pdbx_description
1 polymer ?
#
loop_
_entity_poly.entity_id
_entity_poly.type
_entity_poly.pdbx_seq_one_letter_code
_entity_poly.pdbx_strand_id
1 'polypeptide(L)'
;MSLSRVRLEAGMCVTCGQLHEAHGTHLYDYHQQVDEDLMCQICLQPLVTPVDTQCGHTFCSRCIHNYLVLQQQCPVDRKALTLSDCQPSSILVRRLLDKLLVVCPNVDYCEEVLTRCELEAHLLHRCRGAVTRCIKSSLGCSFQGPRSALQSHLWECPYRDQNAGKNPVTDGEVSTIEVQRKLGENLGIAVVGGCDTPLVCTVIQEVFADGSVSHDGRLIAGDQILEVNGEDLTQATHHQAVAILAQFFPVCRLTVYRERAEESRPIEKEEILKITLNKLKGRQLGIKLVGKRNGPGVYILTL
;
A
#
# COMPACT_ATOMS: atom_id res chain seq x y z
N MET A 1 -10.08 -5.52 -53.25
CA MET A 1 -8.81 -5.68 -52.50
C MET A 1 -8.92 -4.78 -51.29
N SER A 2 -9.22 -5.36 -50.12
CA SER A 2 -9.58 -4.65 -48.90
C SER A 2 -8.32 -4.23 -48.15
N LEU A 3 -8.26 -2.96 -47.76
CA LEU A 3 -7.17 -2.32 -47.03
C LEU A 3 -6.83 -3.12 -45.77
N SER A 4 -5.61 -3.62 -45.71
CA SER A 4 -5.02 -4.26 -44.54
C SER A 4 -4.99 -3.25 -43.39
N ARG A 5 -5.92 -3.44 -42.44
CA ARG A 5 -5.94 -2.78 -41.13
C ARG A 5 -4.62 -3.08 -40.40
N VAL A 6 -3.66 -2.17 -40.50
CA VAL A 6 -2.57 -2.06 -39.52
C VAL A 6 -3.23 -1.65 -38.20
N ARG A 7 -3.49 -2.62 -37.31
CA ARG A 7 -3.80 -2.34 -35.91
C ARG A 7 -2.50 -1.84 -35.26
N LEU A 8 -2.31 -0.52 -35.24
CA LEU A 8 -1.35 0.13 -34.36
C LEU A 8 -1.87 -0.01 -32.93
N GLU A 9 -1.32 -0.94 -32.16
CA GLU A 9 -1.53 -1.01 -30.72
C GLU A 9 -0.75 0.13 -30.07
N ALA A 10 -1.32 1.34 -30.06
CA ALA A 10 -0.82 2.44 -29.26
C ALA A 10 -0.98 2.08 -27.78
N GLY A 11 0.12 1.69 -27.14
CA GLY A 11 0.19 1.40 -25.71
C GLY A 11 0.61 2.62 -24.91
N MET A 12 0.16 2.70 -23.66
CA MET A 12 0.64 3.72 -22.72
C MET A 12 2.15 3.52 -22.47
N CYS A 13 2.96 4.52 -22.77
CA CYS A 13 4.41 4.42 -22.62
C CYS A 13 4.80 4.38 -21.13
N VAL A 14 5.64 3.42 -20.74
CA VAL A 14 6.12 3.31 -19.35
C VAL A 14 7.13 4.41 -18.96
N THR A 15 7.83 4.97 -19.94
CA THR A 15 8.88 5.97 -19.75
C THR A 15 8.30 7.38 -19.58
N CYS A 16 7.32 7.76 -20.40
CA CYS A 16 6.74 9.10 -20.37
C CYS A 16 5.25 9.16 -20.01
N GLY A 17 4.57 8.02 -19.86
CA GLY A 17 3.15 7.94 -19.47
C GLY A 17 2.15 8.37 -20.54
N GLN A 18 2.62 8.77 -21.72
CA GLN A 18 1.80 9.25 -22.83
C GLN A 18 1.54 8.15 -23.88
N LEU A 19 0.49 8.32 -24.69
CA LEU A 19 0.13 7.41 -25.77
C LEU A 19 0.91 7.78 -27.05
N HIS A 20 1.74 6.86 -27.52
CA HIS A 20 2.41 6.98 -28.81
C HIS A 20 2.75 5.58 -29.37
N GLU A 21 3.20 5.52 -30.62
CA GLU A 21 3.67 4.26 -31.22
C GLU A 21 4.86 3.69 -30.44
N ALA A 22 5.05 2.37 -30.42
CA ALA A 22 6.09 1.72 -29.62
C ALA A 22 7.52 2.25 -29.89
N HIS A 23 7.78 2.85 -31.05
CA HIS A 23 9.08 3.41 -31.45
C HIS A 23 8.95 4.91 -31.81
N GLY A 24 7.89 5.55 -31.29
CA GLY A 24 7.66 6.98 -31.37
C GLY A 24 8.52 7.76 -30.40
N THR A 25 8.59 9.08 -30.59
CA THR A 25 9.30 9.99 -29.68
C THR A 25 8.50 10.12 -28.38
N HIS A 26 9.19 10.03 -27.24
CA HIS A 26 8.57 10.31 -25.95
C HIS A 26 8.05 11.75 -25.88
N LEU A 27 6.86 11.90 -25.31
CA LEU A 27 6.16 13.18 -25.17
C LEU A 27 6.22 13.62 -23.71
N TYR A 28 6.38 14.93 -23.48
CA TYR A 28 6.48 15.51 -22.15
C TYR A 28 5.71 16.84 -22.11
N ASP A 29 4.95 17.06 -21.04
CA ASP A 29 4.28 18.32 -20.78
C ASP A 29 5.20 19.20 -19.94
N TYR A 30 5.88 20.16 -20.57
CA TYR A 30 6.85 21.01 -19.89
C TYR A 30 6.15 22.06 -19.02
N HIS A 31 6.56 22.16 -17.76
CA HIS A 31 5.96 23.08 -16.79
C HIS A 31 6.34 24.54 -17.05
N GLN A 32 7.49 24.76 -17.68
CA GLN A 32 8.06 26.08 -17.97
C GLN A 32 8.46 26.17 -19.44
N GLN A 33 8.60 27.41 -19.93
CA GLN A 33 9.17 27.64 -21.25
C GLN A 33 10.60 27.09 -21.29
N VAL A 34 10.89 26.35 -22.36
CA VAL A 34 12.22 25.78 -22.60
C VAL A 34 13.00 26.73 -23.50
N ASP A 35 14.31 26.82 -23.27
CA ASP A 35 15.23 27.59 -24.09
C ASP A 35 15.16 27.13 -25.56
N GLU A 36 15.07 28.08 -26.49
CA GLU A 36 14.98 27.84 -27.93
C GLU A 36 16.20 27.06 -28.46
N ASP A 37 17.37 27.22 -27.84
CA ASP A 37 18.61 26.49 -28.21
C ASP A 37 18.51 24.99 -27.90
N LEU A 38 17.56 24.59 -27.04
CA LEU A 38 17.28 23.19 -26.70
C LEU A 38 16.13 22.59 -27.51
N MET A 39 15.60 23.33 -28.49
CA MET A 39 14.48 22.91 -29.33
C MET A 39 14.95 22.22 -30.61
N CYS A 40 14.33 21.09 -30.92
CA CYS A 40 14.55 20.39 -32.18
C CYS A 40 13.90 21.16 -33.34
N GLN A 41 14.68 21.55 -34.34
CA GLN A 41 14.19 22.30 -35.50
C GLN A 41 13.29 21.48 -36.46
N ILE A 42 13.15 20.17 -36.24
CA ILE A 42 12.27 19.31 -37.04
C ILE A 42 10.89 19.18 -36.39
N CYS A 43 10.83 18.86 -35.10
CA CYS A 43 9.56 18.64 -34.39
C CYS A 43 9.11 19.83 -33.54
N LEU A 44 9.92 20.87 -33.43
CA LEU A 44 9.65 22.08 -32.65
C LEU A 44 9.31 21.77 -31.18
N GLN A 45 9.97 20.75 -30.62
CA GLN A 45 9.85 20.33 -29.23
C GLN A 45 11.25 20.22 -28.62
N PRO A 46 11.39 20.31 -27.29
CA PRO A 46 12.67 20.13 -26.65
C PRO A 46 13.29 18.78 -27.01
N LEU A 47 14.61 18.77 -27.22
CA LEU A 47 15.32 17.62 -27.76
C LEU A 47 15.15 16.36 -26.90
N VAL A 48 14.75 15.26 -27.54
CA VAL A 48 14.68 13.91 -26.97
C VAL A 48 15.74 13.06 -27.66
N THR A 49 16.59 12.39 -26.87
CA THR A 49 17.76 11.64 -27.36
C THR A 49 18.56 12.45 -28.40
N PRO A 50 19.13 13.60 -28.02
CA PRO A 50 19.74 14.54 -28.94
C PRO A 50 20.94 13.92 -29.66
N VAL A 51 21.06 14.22 -30.95
CA VAL A 51 22.20 13.86 -31.79
C VAL A 51 22.72 15.11 -32.49
N ASP A 52 24.04 15.24 -32.49
CA ASP A 52 24.78 16.31 -33.15
C ASP A 52 25.21 15.82 -34.53
N THR A 53 25.06 16.69 -35.53
CA THR A 53 25.54 16.46 -36.88
C THR A 53 26.97 16.99 -37.02
N GLN A 54 27.73 16.46 -37.99
CA GLN A 54 29.06 16.97 -38.30
C GLN A 54 29.07 18.45 -38.73
N CYS A 55 27.94 18.98 -39.22
CA CYS A 55 27.80 20.40 -39.54
C CYS A 55 27.49 21.29 -38.33
N GLY A 56 27.33 20.72 -37.13
CA GLY A 56 27.17 21.45 -35.86
C GLY A 56 25.73 21.70 -35.41
N HIS A 57 24.73 21.08 -36.05
CA HIS A 57 23.32 21.20 -35.65
C HIS A 57 22.88 20.02 -34.80
N THR A 58 21.91 20.23 -33.91
CA THR A 58 21.40 19.20 -33.00
C THR A 58 19.92 18.92 -33.25
N PHE A 59 19.54 17.63 -33.27
CA PHE A 59 18.16 17.19 -33.50
C PHE A 59 17.81 16.02 -32.58
N CYS A 60 16.52 15.70 -32.43
CA CYS A 60 16.12 14.43 -31.82
C CYS A 60 16.58 13.27 -32.72
N SER A 61 17.12 12.19 -32.13
CA SER A 61 17.60 11.03 -32.88
C SER A 61 16.57 10.50 -33.89
N ARG A 62 15.31 10.37 -33.46
CA ARG A 62 14.22 9.87 -34.32
C ARG A 62 13.84 10.85 -35.44
N CYS A 63 13.85 12.15 -35.14
CA CYS A 63 13.50 13.19 -36.09
C CYS A 63 14.50 13.24 -37.25
N ILE A 64 15.80 13.30 -36.94
CA ILE A 64 16.82 13.34 -37.98
C ILE A 64 16.91 12.00 -38.72
N HIS A 65 16.70 10.87 -38.03
CA HIS A 65 16.65 9.56 -38.68
C HIS A 65 15.58 9.49 -39.76
N ASN A 66 14.35 9.86 -39.43
CA ASN A 66 13.23 9.81 -40.37
C ASN A 66 13.41 10.82 -41.53
N TYR A 67 14.03 11.98 -41.25
CA TYR A 67 14.33 12.96 -42.29
C TYR A 67 15.41 12.47 -43.27
N LEU A 68 16.53 11.94 -42.76
CA LEU A 68 17.67 11.52 -43.59
C LEU A 68 17.38 10.29 -44.46
N VAL A 69 16.40 9.47 -44.09
CA VAL A 69 15.87 8.41 -44.96
C VAL A 69 15.25 8.99 -46.24
N LEU A 70 14.69 10.20 -46.17
CA LEU A 70 14.06 10.87 -47.31
C LEU A 70 15.00 11.84 -48.02
N GLN A 71 15.89 12.52 -47.29
CA GLN A 71 16.75 13.60 -47.79
C GLN A 71 18.13 13.52 -47.12
N GLN A 72 19.18 13.19 -47.88
CA GLN A 72 20.56 13.06 -47.36
C GLN A 72 21.28 14.41 -47.22
N GLN A 73 20.65 15.35 -46.53
CA GLN A 73 21.19 16.68 -46.26
C GLN A 73 20.71 17.18 -44.89
N CYS A 74 21.43 18.14 -44.30
CA CYS A 74 20.98 18.78 -43.07
C CYS A 74 19.70 19.62 -43.32
N PRO A 75 18.67 19.53 -42.46
CA PRO A 75 17.46 20.35 -42.57
C PRO A 75 17.70 21.86 -42.50
N VAL A 76 18.77 22.29 -41.82
CA VAL A 76 19.03 23.70 -41.52
C VAL A 76 19.92 24.35 -42.58
N ASP A 77 21.10 23.77 -42.86
CA ASP A 77 22.10 24.38 -43.75
C ASP A 77 22.27 23.65 -45.10
N ARG A 78 21.51 22.57 -45.33
CA ARG A 78 21.50 21.78 -46.58
C ARG A 78 22.84 21.14 -46.95
N LYS A 79 23.82 21.07 -46.03
CA LYS A 79 25.05 20.31 -46.27
C LYS A 79 24.73 18.82 -46.39
N ALA A 80 25.45 18.11 -47.26
CA ALA A 80 25.32 16.67 -47.40
C ALA A 80 25.54 15.98 -46.04
N LEU A 81 24.62 15.10 -45.65
CA LEU A 81 24.62 14.48 -44.33
C LEU A 81 23.99 13.09 -44.40
N THR A 82 24.64 12.12 -43.76
CA THR A 82 24.14 10.75 -43.61
C THR A 82 24.02 10.37 -42.13
N LEU A 83 23.38 9.24 -41.83
CA LEU A 83 23.21 8.79 -40.44
C LEU A 83 24.53 8.46 -39.74
N SER A 84 25.55 8.04 -40.48
CA SER A 84 26.89 7.80 -39.92
C SER A 84 27.60 9.08 -39.47
N ASP A 85 27.18 10.24 -39.99
CA ASP A 85 27.74 11.54 -39.64
C ASP A 85 27.08 12.16 -38.40
N CYS A 86 26.14 11.44 -37.78
CA CYS A 86 25.43 11.85 -36.57
C CYS A 86 26.00 11.12 -35.36
N GLN A 87 26.20 11.84 -34.25
CA GLN A 87 26.70 11.28 -32.99
C GLN A 87 25.82 11.75 -31.83
N PRO A 88 25.70 10.97 -30.74
CA PRO A 88 24.99 11.42 -29.55
C PRO A 88 25.58 12.73 -29.01
N SER A 89 24.72 13.67 -28.64
CA SER A 89 25.20 14.97 -28.16
C SER A 89 26.01 14.87 -26.86
N SER A 90 26.76 15.92 -26.57
CA SER A 90 27.59 15.99 -25.36
C SER A 90 26.79 15.70 -24.07
N ILE A 91 27.50 15.21 -23.05
CA ILE A 91 26.90 14.92 -21.73
C ILE A 91 26.29 16.20 -21.12
N LEU A 92 26.89 17.38 -21.39
CA LEU A 92 26.38 18.65 -20.90
C LEU A 92 24.98 18.94 -21.46
N VAL A 93 24.79 18.83 -22.78
CA VAL A 93 23.48 19.05 -23.44
C VAL A 93 22.44 18.10 -22.87
N ARG A 94 22.77 16.80 -22.73
CA ARG A 94 21.88 15.82 -22.12
C ARG A 94 21.49 16.18 -20.69
N ARG A 95 22.45 16.59 -19.85
CA ARG A 95 22.20 17.02 -18.47
C ARG A 95 21.35 18.29 -18.37
N LEU A 96 21.44 19.21 -19.32
CA LEU A 96 20.57 20.38 -19.37
C LEU A 96 19.13 19.98 -19.67
N LEU A 97 18.94 19.11 -20.66
CA LEU A 97 17.62 18.61 -21.03
C LEU A 97 16.99 17.72 -19.94
N ASP A 98 17.80 16.94 -19.21
CA ASP A 98 17.35 16.09 -18.10
C ASP A 98 16.75 16.89 -16.93
N LYS A 99 17.21 18.13 -16.74
CA LYS A 99 16.75 19.03 -15.67
C LYS A 99 15.49 19.81 -16.01
N LEU A 100 15.01 19.74 -17.26
CA LEU A 100 13.78 20.42 -17.65
C LEU A 100 12.61 19.91 -16.80
N LEU A 101 11.78 20.83 -16.30
CA LEU A 101 10.65 20.47 -15.45
C LEU A 101 9.47 20.03 -16.31
N VAL A 102 8.89 18.89 -15.96
CA VAL A 102 7.74 18.29 -16.63
C VAL A 102 6.64 17.98 -15.62
N VAL A 103 5.41 18.08 -16.09
CA VAL A 103 4.21 17.72 -15.33
C VAL A 103 3.93 16.24 -15.53
N CYS A 104 3.55 15.53 -14.46
CA CYS A 104 3.12 14.14 -14.57
C CYS A 104 1.87 14.04 -15.48
N PRO A 105 1.82 13.11 -16.46
CA PRO A 105 0.69 12.99 -17.39
C PRO A 105 -0.59 12.46 -16.72
N ASN A 106 -0.50 11.87 -15.53
CA ASN A 106 -1.64 11.31 -14.80
C ASN A 106 -2.30 12.37 -13.88
N VAL A 107 -2.66 13.51 -14.46
CA VAL A 107 -3.11 14.72 -13.73
C VAL A 107 -4.30 14.51 -12.81
N ASP A 108 -5.20 13.57 -13.13
CA ASP A 108 -6.36 13.24 -12.30
C ASP A 108 -6.00 12.61 -10.94
N TYR A 109 -4.77 12.10 -10.79
CA TYR A 109 -4.31 11.37 -9.62
C TYR A 109 -2.97 11.86 -9.07
N CYS A 110 -2.29 12.76 -9.77
CA CYS A 110 -0.93 13.19 -9.45
C CYS A 110 -0.69 14.64 -9.90
N GLU A 111 -0.24 15.48 -8.96
CA GLU A 111 0.04 16.90 -9.19
C GLU A 111 1.56 17.21 -9.22
N GLU A 112 2.39 16.16 -9.29
CA GLU A 112 3.84 16.31 -9.22
C GLU A 112 4.43 17.01 -10.45
N VAL A 113 5.33 17.95 -10.18
CA VAL A 113 6.22 18.57 -11.16
C VAL A 113 7.65 18.16 -10.81
N LEU A 114 8.33 17.54 -11.76
CA LEU A 114 9.62 16.89 -11.54
C LEU A 114 10.56 17.11 -12.72
N THR A 115 11.84 16.78 -12.54
CA THR A 115 12.79 16.82 -13.66
C THR A 115 12.44 15.74 -14.69
N ARG A 116 12.73 16.03 -15.96
CA ARG A 116 12.37 15.15 -17.07
C ARG A 116 12.96 13.75 -16.92
N CYS A 117 14.20 13.63 -16.43
CA CYS A 117 14.84 12.34 -16.24
C CYS A 117 14.25 11.51 -15.09
N GLU A 118 13.57 12.14 -14.14
CA GLU A 118 12.93 11.45 -13.02
C GLU A 118 11.54 10.91 -13.37
N LEU A 119 10.95 11.31 -14.50
CA LEU A 119 9.57 10.97 -14.86
C LEU A 119 9.34 9.46 -14.95
N GLU A 120 10.24 8.73 -15.59
CA GLU A 120 10.14 7.27 -15.70
C GLU A 120 10.17 6.60 -14.33
N ALA A 121 11.13 6.96 -13.49
CA ALA A 121 11.25 6.42 -12.14
C ALA A 121 10.02 6.79 -11.28
N HIS A 122 9.49 8.00 -11.44
CA HIS A 122 8.24 8.42 -10.81
C HIS A 122 7.08 7.52 -11.27
N LEU A 123 6.85 7.35 -12.56
CA LEU A 123 5.77 6.51 -13.10
C LEU A 123 5.88 5.07 -12.61
N LEU A 124 7.08 4.47 -12.65
CA LEU A 124 7.32 3.10 -12.25
C LEU A 124 7.15 2.86 -10.74
N HIS A 125 7.54 3.82 -9.90
CA HIS A 125 7.71 3.54 -8.47
C HIS A 125 6.90 4.43 -7.52
N ARG A 126 6.47 5.62 -7.94
CA ARG A 126 5.82 6.60 -7.03
C ARG A 126 4.45 7.10 -7.46
N CYS A 127 4.19 7.23 -8.76
CA CYS A 127 2.97 7.81 -9.32
C CYS A 127 1.71 7.06 -8.88
N ARG A 128 0.77 7.78 -8.25
CA ARG A 128 -0.53 7.24 -7.84
C ARG A 128 -1.44 6.93 -9.02
N GLY A 129 -1.33 7.68 -10.12
CA GLY A 129 -2.13 7.48 -11.33
C GLY A 129 -1.56 6.47 -12.32
N ALA A 130 -0.31 6.04 -12.16
CA ALA A 130 0.30 5.08 -13.07
C ALA A 130 -0.50 3.78 -13.11
N VAL A 131 -0.80 3.33 -14.32
CA VAL A 131 -1.58 2.11 -14.53
C VAL A 131 -0.76 0.90 -14.10
N THR A 132 -1.31 0.14 -13.15
CA THR A 132 -0.72 -1.09 -12.64
C THR A 132 -1.69 -2.24 -12.79
N ARG A 133 -1.15 -3.46 -12.85
CA ARG A 133 -1.92 -4.70 -12.81
C ARG A 133 -1.91 -5.26 -11.40
N CYS A 134 -2.91 -6.09 -11.10
CA CYS A 134 -2.92 -6.83 -9.85
C CYS A 134 -1.75 -7.83 -9.77
N ILE A 135 -1.17 -8.01 -8.58
CA ILE A 135 -0.13 -9.02 -8.31
C ILE A 135 -0.61 -10.46 -8.60
N LYS A 136 -1.93 -10.68 -8.56
CA LYS A 136 -2.59 -11.95 -8.87
C LYS A 136 -3.02 -12.03 -10.34
N SER A 137 -2.51 -11.16 -11.22
CA SER A 137 -2.83 -11.21 -12.65
C SER A 137 -2.40 -12.53 -13.30
N SER A 138 -1.31 -13.14 -12.83
CA SER A 138 -0.89 -14.48 -13.24
C SER A 138 -1.88 -15.60 -12.88
N LEU A 139 -2.71 -15.39 -11.86
CA LEU A 139 -3.78 -16.31 -11.47
C LEU A 139 -5.10 -16.05 -12.22
N GLY A 140 -5.13 -15.06 -13.12
CA GLY A 140 -6.33 -14.71 -13.89
C GLY A 140 -7.02 -13.42 -13.44
N CYS A 141 -6.44 -12.66 -12.50
CA CYS A 141 -6.99 -11.34 -12.15
C CYS A 141 -6.84 -10.35 -13.31
N SER A 142 -7.96 -9.78 -13.75
CA SER A 142 -8.03 -8.84 -14.87
C SER A 142 -7.89 -7.36 -14.47
N PHE A 143 -7.69 -7.07 -13.19
CA PHE A 143 -7.60 -5.68 -12.74
C PHE A 143 -6.39 -4.97 -13.37
N GLN A 144 -6.72 -3.84 -13.99
CA GLN A 144 -5.79 -2.87 -14.53
C GLN A 144 -6.37 -1.49 -14.24
N GLY A 145 -5.65 -0.68 -13.47
CA GLY A 145 -6.14 0.61 -13.01
C GLY A 145 -5.04 1.46 -12.38
N PRO A 146 -5.35 2.67 -11.90
CA PRO A 146 -4.35 3.53 -11.25
C PRO A 146 -3.81 2.86 -9.97
N ARG A 147 -2.54 3.10 -9.66
CA ARG A 147 -1.89 2.56 -8.45
C ARG A 147 -2.64 2.91 -7.16
N SER A 148 -3.26 4.08 -7.08
CA SER A 148 -4.12 4.48 -5.94
C SER A 148 -5.29 3.53 -5.70
N ALA A 149 -5.83 2.90 -6.75
CA ALA A 149 -6.92 1.93 -6.65
C ALA A 149 -6.44 0.49 -6.47
N LEU A 150 -5.13 0.23 -6.51
CA LEU A 150 -4.61 -1.14 -6.36
C LEU A 150 -4.88 -1.69 -4.95
N GLN A 151 -4.75 -0.89 -3.91
CA GLN A 151 -4.93 -1.37 -2.53
C GLN A 151 -6.38 -1.80 -2.26
N SER A 152 -7.36 -0.98 -2.66
CA SER A 152 -8.78 -1.35 -2.57
C SER A 152 -9.08 -2.58 -3.41
N HIS A 153 -8.56 -2.65 -4.65
CA HIS A 153 -8.69 -3.83 -5.48
C HIS A 153 -8.10 -5.09 -4.82
N LEU A 154 -6.91 -5.04 -4.22
CA LEU A 154 -6.28 -6.20 -3.58
C LEU A 154 -7.15 -6.78 -2.46
N TRP A 155 -7.95 -5.93 -1.81
CA TRP A 155 -8.89 -6.36 -0.79
C TRP A 155 -10.09 -7.11 -1.36
N GLU A 156 -10.63 -6.62 -2.48
CA GLU A 156 -11.76 -7.15 -3.23
C GLU A 156 -11.37 -8.23 -4.26
N CYS A 157 -10.07 -8.52 -4.39
CA CYS A 157 -9.55 -9.34 -5.48
C CYS A 157 -10.13 -10.77 -5.39
N PRO A 158 -10.77 -11.29 -6.45
CA PRO A 158 -11.32 -12.66 -6.45
C PRO A 158 -10.26 -13.74 -6.27
N TYR A 159 -9.00 -13.41 -6.58
CA TYR A 159 -7.83 -14.28 -6.49
C TYR A 159 -6.96 -13.95 -5.26
N ARG A 160 -7.48 -13.13 -4.35
CA ARG A 160 -6.83 -12.89 -3.07
C ARG A 160 -6.66 -14.22 -2.35
N ASP A 161 -5.45 -14.47 -1.90
CA ASP A 161 -5.18 -15.60 -1.04
C ASP A 161 -5.84 -15.32 0.32
N GLN A 162 -6.85 -16.11 0.68
CA GLN A 162 -7.60 -15.93 1.93
C GLN A 162 -6.71 -16.06 3.16
N ASN A 163 -5.49 -16.62 3.00
CA ASN A 163 -4.50 -16.80 4.05
C ASN A 163 -3.25 -15.91 3.93
N ALA A 164 -3.00 -15.22 2.80
CA ALA A 164 -1.83 -14.33 2.68
C ALA A 164 -2.21 -12.89 3.09
N GLY A 165 -1.76 -12.50 4.28
CA GLY A 165 -1.90 -11.12 4.79
C GLY A 165 -2.62 -10.99 6.12
N LYS A 166 -2.82 -12.08 6.85
CA LYS A 166 -3.16 -11.98 8.27
C LYS A 166 -1.86 -11.73 9.05
N ASN A 167 -1.52 -10.46 9.30
CA ASN A 167 -0.44 -10.15 10.25
C ASN A 167 -0.73 -10.89 11.56
N PRO A 168 0.23 -11.68 12.09
CA PRO A 168 0.05 -12.37 13.35
C PRO A 168 -0.07 -11.35 14.48
N VAL A 169 -0.82 -11.71 15.52
CA VAL A 169 -0.82 -10.96 16.78
C VAL A 169 0.40 -11.42 17.57
N THR A 170 1.40 -10.55 17.69
CA THR A 170 2.69 -10.81 18.36
C THR A 170 2.68 -10.36 19.82
N ASP A 171 3.42 -11.09 20.67
CA ASP A 171 3.49 -10.79 22.10
C ASP A 171 4.29 -9.50 22.37
N GLY A 172 3.69 -8.57 23.09
CA GLY A 172 4.27 -7.30 23.50
C GLY A 172 4.23 -6.21 22.44
N GLU A 173 3.49 -6.39 21.35
CA GLU A 173 3.33 -5.40 20.29
C GLU A 173 1.85 -5.10 20.04
N VAL A 174 1.55 -3.87 19.63
CA VAL A 174 0.21 -3.49 19.18
C VAL A 174 0.04 -3.97 17.74
N SER A 175 -0.99 -4.78 17.51
CA SER A 175 -1.32 -5.38 16.22
C SER A 175 -2.69 -4.93 15.75
N THR A 176 -2.79 -4.45 14.51
CA THR A 176 -4.09 -4.19 13.86
C THR A 176 -4.44 -5.33 12.92
N ILE A 177 -5.60 -5.93 13.12
CA ILE A 177 -6.12 -7.02 12.31
C ILE A 177 -7.51 -6.69 11.78
N GLU A 178 -7.89 -7.32 10.67
CA GLU A 178 -9.24 -7.21 10.11
C GLU A 178 -9.87 -8.60 10.08
N VAL A 179 -11.05 -8.73 10.68
CA VAL A 179 -11.85 -9.96 10.80
C VAL A 179 -13.08 -9.84 9.93
N GLN A 180 -13.27 -10.80 9.02
CA GLN A 180 -14.44 -10.86 8.15
C GLN A 180 -15.64 -11.42 8.93
N ARG A 181 -16.75 -10.68 8.96
CA ARG A 181 -18.03 -11.13 9.53
C ARG A 181 -18.96 -11.61 8.42
N LYS A 182 -19.64 -12.74 8.64
CA LYS A 182 -20.73 -13.17 7.76
C LYS A 182 -22.04 -12.49 8.18
N LEU A 183 -22.93 -12.30 7.21
CA LEU A 183 -24.25 -11.71 7.48
C LEU A 183 -25.02 -12.60 8.47
N GLY A 184 -25.39 -12.02 9.61
CA GLY A 184 -26.09 -12.73 10.69
C GLY A 184 -25.20 -13.45 11.72
N GLU A 185 -23.86 -13.43 11.55
CA GLU A 185 -22.91 -13.90 12.57
C GLU A 185 -22.44 -12.75 13.46
N ASN A 186 -22.31 -13.01 14.77
CA ASN A 186 -21.62 -12.11 15.69
C ASN A 186 -20.10 -12.28 15.59
N LEU A 187 -19.33 -11.32 16.12
CA LEU A 187 -17.87 -11.41 16.20
C LEU A 187 -17.41 -12.69 16.93
N GLY A 188 -18.20 -13.15 17.91
CA GLY A 188 -17.98 -14.41 18.62
C GLY A 188 -16.90 -14.32 19.70
N ILE A 189 -16.86 -13.21 20.42
CA ILE A 189 -16.00 -13.01 21.58
C ILE A 189 -16.83 -12.54 22.78
N ALA A 190 -16.40 -12.91 23.98
CA ALA A 190 -16.83 -12.28 25.23
C ALA A 190 -15.71 -11.38 25.73
N VAL A 191 -16.05 -10.19 26.22
CA VAL A 191 -15.09 -9.23 26.77
C VAL A 191 -15.40 -8.94 28.23
N VAL A 192 -14.36 -8.60 29.00
CA VAL A 192 -14.42 -8.09 30.36
C VAL A 192 -13.65 -6.78 30.45
N GLY A 193 -13.89 -6.03 31.52
CA GLY A 193 -13.18 -4.80 31.80
C GLY A 193 -13.85 -3.56 31.24
N GLY A 194 -13.09 -2.47 31.09
CA GLY A 194 -13.57 -1.11 30.83
C GLY A 194 -13.02 -0.12 31.87
N CYS A 195 -13.01 1.18 31.55
CA CYS A 195 -12.49 2.22 32.43
C CYS A 195 -13.25 2.36 33.76
N ASP A 196 -14.48 1.84 33.81
CA ASP A 196 -15.37 1.75 34.97
C ASP A 196 -15.16 0.48 35.81
N THR A 197 -14.18 -0.35 35.48
CA THR A 197 -13.83 -1.59 36.17
C THR A 197 -12.40 -1.55 36.71
N PRO A 198 -12.03 -2.39 37.70
CA PRO A 198 -10.64 -2.48 38.19
C PRO A 198 -9.59 -2.82 37.13
N LEU A 199 -10.00 -3.47 36.03
CA LEU A 199 -9.12 -3.82 34.92
C LEU A 199 -8.71 -2.59 34.10
N VAL A 200 -9.51 -1.52 34.09
CA VAL A 200 -9.30 -0.25 33.35
C VAL A 200 -9.13 -0.39 31.82
N CYS A 201 -9.16 -1.61 31.29
CA CYS A 201 -9.03 -1.91 29.87
C CYS A 201 -10.05 -2.96 29.42
N THR A 202 -10.31 -3.06 28.11
CA THR A 202 -11.19 -4.08 27.53
C THR A 202 -10.38 -5.30 27.11
N VAL A 203 -10.68 -6.48 27.66
CA VAL A 203 -9.93 -7.72 27.43
C VAL A 203 -10.85 -8.83 26.94
N ILE A 204 -10.38 -9.63 25.98
CA ILE A 204 -11.08 -10.83 25.50
C ILE A 204 -11.07 -11.89 26.60
N GLN A 205 -12.23 -12.22 27.15
CA GLN A 205 -12.40 -13.30 28.11
C GLN A 205 -12.45 -14.66 27.43
N GLU A 206 -13.16 -14.74 26.31
CA GLU A 206 -13.45 -16.00 25.62
C GLU A 206 -13.64 -15.76 24.13
N VAL A 207 -13.22 -16.74 23.33
CA VAL A 207 -13.47 -16.81 21.88
C VAL A 207 -14.37 -18.02 21.63
N PHE A 208 -15.56 -17.78 21.08
CA PHE A 208 -16.55 -18.83 20.83
C PHE A 208 -16.26 -19.56 19.51
N ALA A 209 -16.33 -20.89 19.53
CA ALA A 209 -15.90 -21.78 18.44
C ALA A 209 -16.54 -21.45 17.07
N ASP A 210 -17.81 -21.04 17.06
CA ASP A 210 -18.56 -20.74 15.82
C ASP A 210 -18.52 -19.25 15.44
N GLY A 211 -17.69 -18.45 16.11
CA GLY A 211 -17.54 -17.03 15.91
C GLY A 211 -16.63 -16.64 14.74
N SER A 212 -16.86 -15.46 14.14
CA SER A 212 -15.96 -14.92 13.11
C SER A 212 -14.50 -14.81 13.58
N VAL A 213 -14.27 -14.50 14.87
CA VAL A 213 -12.93 -14.46 15.47
C VAL A 213 -12.30 -15.85 15.61
N SER A 214 -13.08 -16.87 15.96
CA SER A 214 -12.60 -18.27 16.02
C SER A 214 -12.18 -18.78 14.64
N HIS A 215 -13.01 -18.53 13.62
CA HIS A 215 -12.68 -18.84 12.23
C HIS A 215 -11.44 -18.07 11.74
N ASP A 216 -11.19 -16.87 12.27
CA ASP A 216 -10.00 -16.10 11.94
C ASP A 216 -8.72 -16.67 12.59
N GLY A 217 -8.82 -17.08 13.86
CA GLY A 217 -7.81 -17.84 14.60
C GLY A 217 -6.66 -17.03 15.20
N ARG A 218 -6.58 -15.70 14.98
CA ARG A 218 -5.48 -14.87 15.48
C ARG A 218 -5.65 -14.39 16.92
N LEU A 219 -6.88 -14.05 17.31
CA LEU A 219 -7.16 -13.54 18.66
C LEU A 219 -7.37 -14.68 19.64
N ILE A 220 -6.93 -14.48 20.87
CA ILE A 220 -7.09 -15.43 21.98
C ILE A 220 -7.67 -14.73 23.20
N ALA A 221 -8.11 -15.54 24.17
CA ALA A 221 -8.44 -15.03 25.49
C ALA A 221 -7.19 -14.40 26.15
N GLY A 222 -7.33 -13.20 26.68
CA GLY A 222 -6.25 -12.38 27.24
C GLY A 222 -5.82 -11.22 26.34
N ASP A 223 -6.18 -11.20 25.05
CA ASP A 223 -5.85 -10.06 24.19
C ASP A 223 -6.65 -8.82 24.62
N GLN A 224 -5.94 -7.69 24.76
CA GLN A 224 -6.54 -6.39 25.07
C GLN A 224 -6.98 -5.70 23.78
N ILE A 225 -8.23 -5.24 23.73
CA ILE A 225 -8.78 -4.48 22.61
C ILE A 225 -8.58 -2.99 22.88
N LEU A 226 -7.90 -2.31 21.95
CA LEU A 226 -7.57 -0.89 22.03
C LEU A 226 -8.47 -0.05 21.12
N GLU A 227 -8.78 -0.54 19.92
CA GLU A 227 -9.61 0.18 18.93
C GLU A 227 -10.49 -0.80 18.16
N VAL A 228 -11.70 -0.38 17.80
CA VAL A 228 -12.61 -1.11 16.89
C VAL A 228 -13.08 -0.16 15.79
N ASN A 229 -12.73 -0.43 14.53
CA ASN A 229 -13.15 0.36 13.37
C ASN A 229 -12.87 1.89 13.47
N GLY A 230 -11.81 2.29 14.16
CA GLY A 230 -11.50 3.71 14.39
C GLY A 230 -12.03 4.29 15.71
N GLU A 231 -12.88 3.55 16.43
CA GLU A 231 -13.36 3.94 17.76
C GLU A 231 -12.36 3.48 18.82
N ASP A 232 -11.86 4.40 19.63
CA ASP A 232 -10.92 4.13 20.73
C ASP A 232 -11.65 3.53 21.94
N LEU A 233 -11.18 2.36 22.40
CA LEU A 233 -11.71 1.63 23.55
C LEU A 233 -10.84 1.76 24.81
N THR A 234 -9.70 2.47 24.76
CA THR A 234 -8.78 2.60 25.90
C THR A 234 -9.40 3.31 27.10
N GLN A 235 -10.39 4.19 26.87
CA GLN A 235 -11.14 4.91 27.90
C GLN A 235 -12.64 4.59 27.88
N ALA A 236 -13.04 3.55 27.15
CA ALA A 236 -14.44 3.15 27.07
C ALA A 236 -14.89 2.43 28.35
N THR A 237 -16.12 2.72 28.79
CA THR A 237 -16.80 1.90 29.81
C THR A 237 -17.10 0.51 29.25
N HIS A 238 -17.34 -0.47 30.12
CA HIS A 238 -17.71 -1.83 29.72
C HIS A 238 -18.89 -1.83 28.75
N HIS A 239 -19.94 -1.08 29.08
CA HIS A 239 -21.14 -0.98 28.26
C HIS A 239 -20.86 -0.37 26.89
N GLN A 240 -20.03 0.69 26.81
CA GLN A 240 -19.64 1.29 25.54
C GLN A 240 -18.83 0.33 24.67
N ALA A 241 -17.85 -0.37 25.26
CA ALA A 241 -17.05 -1.35 24.54
C ALA A 241 -17.91 -2.46 23.93
N VAL A 242 -18.84 -3.02 24.71
CA VAL A 242 -19.80 -4.04 24.24
C VAL A 242 -20.68 -3.49 23.12
N ALA A 243 -21.19 -2.27 23.25
CA ALA A 243 -22.03 -1.64 22.24
C ALA A 243 -21.29 -1.43 20.91
N ILE A 244 -20.04 -0.98 20.95
CA ILE A 244 -19.19 -0.80 19.77
C ILE A 244 -18.90 -2.14 19.09
N LEU A 245 -18.53 -3.16 19.86
CA LEU A 245 -18.23 -4.51 19.32
C LEU A 245 -19.46 -5.19 18.68
N ALA A 246 -20.65 -4.90 19.20
CA ALA A 246 -21.93 -5.42 18.70
C ALA A 246 -22.35 -4.82 17.34
N GLN A 247 -21.80 -3.66 16.94
CA GLN A 247 -22.10 -3.07 15.65
C GLN A 247 -21.65 -3.98 14.51
N PHE A 248 -22.50 -4.19 13.51
CA PHE A 248 -22.19 -5.02 12.36
C PHE A 248 -21.44 -4.24 11.30
N PHE A 249 -20.23 -4.69 11.00
CA PHE A 249 -19.47 -4.30 9.82
C PHE A 249 -19.01 -5.58 9.10
N PRO A 250 -19.16 -5.69 7.77
CA PRO A 250 -18.69 -6.87 7.02
C PRO A 250 -17.21 -7.17 7.26
N VAL A 251 -16.41 -6.12 7.45
CA VAL A 251 -15.02 -6.19 7.89
C VAL A 251 -14.91 -5.44 9.20
N CYS A 252 -14.43 -6.10 10.25
CA CYS A 252 -14.20 -5.50 11.57
C CYS A 252 -12.70 -5.37 11.80
N ARG A 253 -12.20 -4.13 11.80
CA ARG A 253 -10.81 -3.79 12.12
C ARG A 253 -10.65 -3.67 13.62
N LEU A 254 -9.74 -4.44 14.19
CA LEU A 254 -9.44 -4.50 15.62
C LEU A 254 -7.97 -4.16 15.82
N THR A 255 -7.68 -3.18 16.67
CA THR A 255 -6.32 -2.94 17.18
C THR A 255 -6.22 -3.55 18.56
N VAL A 256 -5.28 -4.48 18.73
CA VAL A 256 -5.13 -5.28 19.96
C VAL A 256 -3.70 -5.26 20.48
N TYR A 257 -3.54 -5.52 21.77
CA TYR A 257 -2.26 -5.74 22.42
C TYR A 257 -2.28 -7.10 23.12
N ARG A 258 -1.24 -7.90 22.91
CA ARG A 258 -1.03 -9.18 23.60
C ARG A 258 0.08 -9.02 24.62
N GLU A 259 -0.24 -9.18 25.90
CA GLU A 259 0.77 -9.10 26.96
C GLU A 259 1.78 -10.25 26.84
N ARG A 260 3.08 -9.96 27.00
CA ARG A 260 4.10 -11.01 27.06
C ARG A 260 3.86 -11.84 28.31
N ALA A 261 3.73 -13.16 28.15
CA ALA A 261 3.81 -14.05 29.29
C ALA A 261 5.19 -13.88 29.93
N GLU A 262 5.27 -13.29 31.13
CA GLU A 262 6.47 -13.44 31.94
C GLU A 262 6.65 -14.94 32.17
N GLU A 263 7.77 -15.51 31.70
CA GLU A 263 8.22 -16.82 32.15
C GLU A 263 8.21 -16.77 33.67
N SER A 264 7.31 -17.53 34.28
CA SER A 264 7.12 -17.57 35.71
C SER A 264 8.47 -17.85 36.37
N ARG A 265 9.07 -16.81 36.96
CA ARG A 265 10.19 -16.98 37.87
C ARG A 265 9.74 -17.99 38.92
N PRO A 266 10.51 -19.05 39.23
CA PRO A 266 10.15 -19.95 40.30
C PRO A 266 9.98 -19.10 41.57
N ILE A 267 8.80 -19.19 42.19
CA ILE A 267 8.50 -18.48 43.43
C ILE A 267 9.34 -19.15 44.52
N GLU A 268 10.48 -18.57 44.87
CA GLU A 268 11.45 -19.20 45.78
C GLU A 268 11.02 -19.17 47.26
N LYS A 269 9.94 -18.47 47.64
CA LYS A 269 9.42 -18.48 49.02
C LYS A 269 7.89 -18.41 49.06
N GLU A 270 7.25 -19.48 49.52
CA GLU A 270 5.84 -19.48 49.91
C GLU A 270 5.71 -18.96 51.35
N GLU A 271 5.22 -17.73 51.53
CA GLU A 271 4.72 -17.28 52.83
C GLU A 271 3.24 -17.65 52.98
N ILE A 272 2.91 -18.51 53.94
CA ILE A 272 1.52 -18.93 54.20
C ILE A 272 0.84 -17.90 55.11
N LEU A 273 0.00 -17.05 54.52
CA LEU A 273 -0.87 -16.11 55.22
C LEU A 273 -2.27 -16.73 55.42
N LYS A 274 -2.72 -16.88 56.67
CA LYS A 274 -4.08 -17.34 56.98
C LYS A 274 -5.04 -16.16 57.02
N ILE A 275 -5.96 -16.09 56.06
CA ILE A 275 -6.99 -15.05 55.95
C ILE A 275 -8.35 -15.64 56.29
N THR A 276 -9.14 -14.97 57.14
CA THR A 276 -10.53 -15.35 57.47
C THR A 276 -11.49 -14.31 56.91
N LEU A 277 -12.49 -14.75 56.14
CA LEU A 277 -13.50 -13.88 55.54
C LEU A 277 -14.89 -14.26 56.04
N ASN A 278 -15.68 -13.26 56.44
CA ASN A 278 -17.05 -13.45 56.90
C ASN A 278 -18.04 -13.16 55.76
N LYS A 279 -18.74 -14.21 55.29
CA LYS A 279 -19.73 -14.09 54.20
C LYS A 279 -21.07 -13.58 54.73
N LEU A 280 -21.57 -12.50 54.14
CA LEU A 280 -22.94 -12.03 54.40
C LEU A 280 -23.97 -12.96 53.76
N LYS A 281 -25.05 -13.27 54.49
CA LYS A 281 -26.10 -14.19 54.02
C LYS A 281 -26.72 -13.67 52.72
N GLY A 282 -26.75 -14.52 51.68
CA GLY A 282 -27.30 -14.18 50.37
C GLY A 282 -26.35 -13.44 49.40
N ARG A 283 -25.10 -13.14 49.79
CA ARG A 283 -24.10 -12.52 48.90
C ARG A 283 -22.94 -13.45 48.60
N GLN A 284 -22.28 -13.27 47.46
CA GLN A 284 -21.06 -13.99 47.11
C GLN A 284 -19.86 -13.46 47.90
N LEU A 285 -18.77 -14.24 48.00
CA LEU A 285 -17.56 -13.83 48.73
C LEU A 285 -16.75 -12.76 47.98
N GLY A 286 -17.00 -12.59 46.67
CA GLY A 286 -16.27 -11.64 45.83
C GLY A 286 -14.90 -12.14 45.36
N ILE A 287 -14.66 -13.46 45.38
CA ILE A 287 -13.40 -14.09 44.98
C ILE A 287 -13.68 -15.06 43.83
N LYS A 288 -12.84 -14.99 42.78
CA LYS A 288 -12.86 -15.94 41.67
C LYS A 288 -11.66 -16.87 41.76
N LEU A 289 -11.91 -18.17 41.62
CA LEU A 289 -10.89 -19.20 41.68
C LEU A 289 -10.57 -19.68 40.26
N VAL A 290 -9.28 -19.87 39.96
CA VAL A 290 -8.80 -20.34 38.66
C VAL A 290 -7.73 -21.42 38.82
N GLY A 291 -7.69 -22.36 37.87
CA GLY A 291 -6.57 -23.28 37.71
C GLY A 291 -5.57 -22.74 36.70
N LYS A 292 -4.27 -22.90 36.95
CA LYS A 292 -3.23 -22.61 35.95
C LYS A 292 -3.10 -23.78 34.97
N ARG A 293 -2.84 -23.49 33.68
CA ARG A 293 -2.65 -24.54 32.66
C ARG A 293 -1.40 -25.40 32.90
N ASN A 294 -0.35 -24.80 33.50
CA ASN A 294 0.96 -25.44 33.66
C ASN A 294 1.38 -25.57 35.13
N GLY A 295 0.49 -26.04 36.02
CA GLY A 295 0.86 -26.39 37.39
C GLY A 295 -0.32 -26.81 38.26
N PRO A 296 -0.11 -27.67 39.27
CA PRO A 296 -1.15 -28.02 40.21
C PRO A 296 -1.54 -26.82 41.07
N GLY A 297 -2.78 -26.80 41.56
CA GLY A 297 -3.27 -25.81 42.52
C GLY A 297 -4.44 -24.96 42.01
N VAL A 298 -5.09 -24.29 42.97
CA VAL A 298 -6.19 -23.36 42.74
C VAL A 298 -5.75 -21.99 43.21
N TYR A 299 -5.88 -20.99 42.35
CA TYR A 299 -5.39 -19.63 42.56
C TYR A 299 -6.56 -18.66 42.62
N ILE A 300 -6.42 -17.58 43.39
CA ILE A 300 -7.38 -16.47 43.35
C ILE A 300 -7.04 -15.62 42.13
N LEU A 301 -8.00 -15.43 41.22
CA LEU A 301 -7.87 -14.48 40.13
C LEU A 301 -8.01 -13.08 40.72
N THR A 302 -6.91 -12.35 40.80
CA THR A 302 -6.93 -10.89 41.00
C THR A 302 -7.51 -10.26 39.74
N LEU A 303 -8.66 -9.61 39.90
CA LEU A 303 -9.28 -8.74 38.91
C LEU A 303 -8.66 -7.34 39.00
#